data_AF-A0A963NJ38-F1
#
_entry.id   AF-A0A963NJ38-F1
#
_cell.length_a   1.000
_cell.length_b   1.000
_cell.length_c   1.000
_cell.angle_alpha   90.00
_cell.angle_beta   90.00
_cell.angle_gamma   90.00
#
_symmetry.space_group_name_H-M   'P 1'
#
loop_
_entity.id
_entity.type
_entity.pdbx_description
1 polymer ?
#
loop_
_entity_poly.entity_id
_entity_poly.type
_entity_poly.pdbx_seq_one_letter_code
_entity_poly.pdbx_strand_id
1 'polypeptide(L)' 'MSSTTVAEFASELKKTPDVLLEQLKSAGVAKADAADALTEGDKQKLLAHLQASHGVGAADRKKITLVKRSTSEIKQADA' A
#
# COMPACT_ATOMS: atom_id res chain seq x y z
N MET A 1 19.96 7.22 -4.00
CA MET A 1 18.79 6.47 -4.52
C MET A 1 18.99 5.02 -4.15
N SER A 2 18.33 4.58 -3.08
CA SER A 2 18.47 3.22 -2.53
C SER A 2 17.45 2.33 -3.24
N SER A 3 17.88 1.61 -4.27
CA SER A 3 17.05 0.58 -4.89
C SER A 3 16.86 -0.56 -3.89
N THR A 4 15.65 -0.71 -3.36
CA THR A 4 15.29 -1.80 -2.43
C THR A 4 14.67 -2.93 -3.24
N THR A 5 15.00 -4.19 -2.98
CA THR A 5 14.33 -5.31 -3.68
C THR A 5 12.90 -5.52 -3.15
N VAL A 6 12.05 -6.20 -3.93
CA VAL A 6 10.70 -6.61 -3.47
C VAL A 6 10.78 -7.42 -2.18
N ALA A 7 11.76 -8.34 -2.05
CA ALA A 7 11.96 -9.15 -0.86
C ALA A 7 12.31 -8.31 0.39
N GLU A 8 13.23 -7.37 0.26
CA GLU A 8 13.62 -6.48 1.35
C GLU A 8 12.46 -5.57 1.76
N PHE A 9 11.77 -4.98 0.78
CA PHE A 9 10.64 -4.11 1.05
C PHE A 9 9.46 -4.86 1.68
N ALA A 10 9.20 -6.10 1.25
CA ALA A 10 8.20 -6.95 1.89
C ALA A 10 8.55 -7.25 3.35
N SER A 11 9.84 -7.52 3.62
CA SER A 11 10.34 -7.78 4.98
C SER A 11 10.19 -6.55 5.88
N GLU A 12 10.47 -5.34 5.36
CA GLU A 12 10.25 -4.07 6.06
C GLU A 12 8.76 -3.87 6.41
N LEU A 13 7.86 -4.20 5.48
CA LEU A 13 6.42 -4.13 5.67
C LEU A 13 5.84 -5.31 6.49
N LYS A 14 6.69 -6.25 6.95
CA LYS A 14 6.29 -7.50 7.62
C LYS A 14 5.24 -8.29 6.83
N LYS A 15 5.40 -8.30 5.51
CA LYS A 15 4.56 -9.04 4.55
C LYS A 15 5.40 -10.09 3.84
N THR A 16 4.75 -11.10 3.29
CA THR A 16 5.42 -12.02 2.37
C THR A 16 5.65 -11.31 1.02
N PRO A 17 6.77 -11.59 0.32
CA PRO A 17 7.03 -11.02 -0.99
C PRO A 17 5.95 -11.40 -2.01
N ASP A 18 5.33 -12.57 -1.85
CA ASP A 18 4.21 -13.02 -2.70
C ASP A 18 3.00 -12.08 -2.63
N VAL A 19 2.59 -11.69 -1.42
CA VAL A 19 1.50 -10.72 -1.21
C VAL A 19 1.87 -9.36 -1.77
N LEU A 20 3.11 -8.92 -1.59
CA LEU A 20 3.57 -7.64 -2.12
C LEU A 20 3.58 -7.64 -3.66
N LEU A 21 3.99 -8.74 -4.30
CA LEU A 21 3.95 -8.90 -5.76
C LEU A 21 2.52 -8.81 -6.30
N GLU A 22 1.55 -9.43 -5.62
CA GLU A 22 0.13 -9.34 -6.00
C GLU A 22 -0.39 -7.90 -5.89
N GLN A 23 -0.01 -7.17 -4.85
CA GLN A 23 -0.38 -5.76 -4.68
C GLN A 23 0.28 -4.86 -5.73
N LEU A 24 1.56 -5.09 -6.04
CA LEU A 24 2.29 -4.37 -7.09
C LEU A 24 1.64 -4.60 -8.46
N LYS A 25 1.30 -5.84 -8.79
CA LYS A 25 0.57 -6.18 -10.03
C LYS A 25 -0.80 -5.47 -10.08
N SER A 26 -1.53 -5.46 -8.97
CA SER A 26 -2.81 -4.75 -8.85
C SER A 26 -2.69 -3.23 -9.00
N ALA A 27 -1.53 -2.67 -8.62
CA ALA A 27 -1.17 -1.27 -8.81
C ALA A 27 -0.64 -0.94 -10.22
N GLY A 28 -0.60 -1.91 -11.14
CA GLY A 28 -0.06 -1.74 -12.48
C GLY A 28 1.47 -1.68 -12.53
N VAL A 29 2.14 -2.23 -11.52
CA VAL A 29 3.59 -2.44 -11.49
C VAL A 29 3.87 -3.90 -11.83
N ALA A 30 4.41 -4.14 -13.03
CA ALA A 30 4.81 -5.47 -13.45
C ALA A 30 6.15 -5.88 -12.80
N LYS A 31 6.09 -6.43 -11.58
CA LYS A 31 7.19 -7.19 -10.97
C LYS A 31 6.81 -8.67 -10.92
N ALA A 32 7.76 -9.52 -11.25
CA ALA A 32 7.55 -10.97 -11.31
C ALA A 32 8.22 -11.67 -10.14
N ASP A 33 9.35 -11.16 -9.67
CA ASP A 33 10.23 -11.85 -8.74
C ASP A 33 10.50 -11.03 -7.48
N ALA A 34 10.76 -11.74 -6.38
CA ALA A 34 11.14 -11.12 -5.11
C ALA A 34 12.52 -10.42 -5.20
N ALA A 35 13.35 -10.82 -6.16
CA ALA A 35 14.65 -10.21 -6.44
C ALA A 35 14.55 -8.93 -7.28
N ASP A 36 13.38 -8.61 -7.84
CA ASP A 36 13.22 -7.41 -8.64
C ASP A 36 13.46 -6.16 -7.78
N ALA A 37 14.17 -5.18 -8.35
CA ALA A 37 14.36 -3.89 -7.71
C ALA A 37 13.06 -3.07 -7.76
N LEU A 38 12.65 -2.52 -6.61
CA LEU A 38 11.63 -1.47 -6.53
C LEU A 38 12.27 -0.11 -6.74
N THR A 39 11.67 0.64 -7.65
CA THR A 39 11.95 2.06 -7.82
C THR A 39 11.01 2.90 -6.97
N GLU A 40 11.34 4.18 -6.77
CA GLU A 40 10.46 5.12 -6.07
C GLU A 40 9.09 5.25 -6.77
N GLY A 41 9.06 5.22 -8.11
CA GLY A 41 7.82 5.25 -8.88
C GLY A 41 6.93 4.02 -8.64
N ASP A 42 7.53 2.84 -8.43
CA ASP A 42 6.80 1.62 -8.11
C ASP A 42 6.14 1.71 -6.72
N LYS A 43 6.86 2.26 -5.74
CA LYS A 43 6.35 2.51 -4.38
C LYS A 43 5.19 3.49 -4.39
N GLN A 44 5.28 4.57 -5.17
CA GLN A 44 4.21 5.56 -5.31
C GLN A 44 2.95 4.97 -5.93
N LYS A 45 3.08 4.15 -6.97
CA LYS A 45 1.94 3.45 -7.59
C LYS A 45 1.25 2.51 -6.60
N LEU A 46 2.03 1.72 -5.85
CA LEU A 46 1.50 0.86 -4.80
C LEU A 46 0.74 1.68 -3.75
N LEU A 47 1.32 2.79 -3.28
CA LEU A 47 0.70 3.66 -2.29
C LEU A 47 -0.62 4.26 -2.80
N ALA A 48 -0.65 4.75 -4.03
CA ALA A 48 -1.87 5.27 -4.66
C ALA A 48 -2.95 4.19 -4.79
N HIS A 49 -2.58 2.97 -5.19
CA HIS A 49 -3.50 1.83 -5.26
C HIS A 49 -4.07 1.48 -3.88
N LEU A 50 -3.24 1.42 -2.85
CA LEU A 50 -3.70 1.15 -1.48
C LEU A 50 -4.65 2.25 -0.99
N GLN A 51 -4.34 3.53 -1.24
CA GLN A 51 -5.22 4.65 -0.88
C GLN A 51 -6.58 4.58 -1.59
N ALA A 52 -6.59 4.23 -2.88
CA ALA A 52 -7.82 4.04 -3.64
C ALA A 52 -8.63 2.84 -3.13
N SER A 53 -7.97 1.70 -2.87
CA SER A 53 -8.60 0.49 -2.34
C SER A 53 -9.16 0.66 -0.92
N HIS A 54 -8.56 1.53 -0.11
CA HIS A 54 -9.04 1.88 1.23
C HIS A 54 -10.11 3.00 1.23
N GLY A 55 -10.51 3.52 0.06
CA GLY A 55 -11.62 4.47 -0.07
C GLY A 55 -11.31 5.87 0.49
N VAL A 56 -10.04 6.25 0.60
CA VAL A 56 -9.63 7.59 1.08
C VAL A 56 -9.58 8.62 -0.07
N GLY A 57 -9.72 8.17 -1.31
CA GLY A 57 -9.89 9.03 -2.49
C GLY A 57 -11.33 9.04 -2.95
N ALA A 58 -11.97 10.21 -2.87
CA ALA A 58 -13.35 10.50 -3.25
C ALA A 58 -14.41 10.18 -2.18
N ALA A 59 -14.85 11.26 -1.55
CA ALA A 59 -16.22 11.43 -1.12
C ALA A 59 -17.22 10.83 -2.14
N ASP A 60 -18.34 10.36 -1.61
CA ASP A 60 -19.56 9.93 -2.30
C ASP A 60 -19.80 8.42 -2.54
N ARG A 61 -20.59 7.90 -1.58
CA ARG A 61 -21.80 7.07 -1.78
C ARG A 61 -21.63 5.56 -1.91
N LYS A 62 -21.64 4.90 -0.74
CA LYS A 62 -22.66 3.88 -0.47
C LYS A 62 -23.11 3.96 0.98
N LYS A 63 -24.31 4.50 1.17
CA LYS A 63 -25.15 4.35 2.35
C LYS A 63 -25.41 2.85 2.54
N ILE A 64 -24.50 2.15 3.22
CA ILE A 64 -24.74 0.80 3.72
C ILE A 64 -24.19 0.81 5.14
N THR A 65 -25.09 0.64 6.10
CA THR A 65 -24.90 0.68 7.54
C THR A 65 -23.82 -0.32 7.98
N LEU A 66 -22.55 0.09 7.98
CA LEU A 66 -21.46 -0.71 8.52
C LEU A 66 -21.20 -0.24 9.95
N VAL A 67 -21.70 -1.00 10.93
CA VAL A 67 -21.43 -0.77 12.36
C VAL A 67 -19.95 -1.10 12.60
N LYS A 68 -19.07 -0.13 12.35
CA LYS A 68 -17.63 -0.23 12.55
C LYS A 68 -17.32 0.22 13.96
N ARG A 69 -16.86 -0.73 14.80
CA ARG A 69 -16.31 -0.46 16.13
C ARG A 69 -15.03 0.37 15.97
N SER A 70 -15.15 1.68 16.19
CA SER A 70 -14.05 2.64 16.18
C SER A 70 -13.13 2.40 17.38
N THR A 71 -11.86 2.11 17.14
CA THR A 71 -10.79 2.40 18.10
C THR A 71 -9.95 3.52 17.48
N SER A 72 -10.27 4.75 17.91
CA SER A 72 -9.47 5.96 17.67
C SER A 72 -8.13 5.87 18.38
N GLU A 73 -7.07 6.43 17.79
CA GLU A 73 -6.03 7.26 18.44
C GLU A 73 -4.89 7.53 17.44
N ILE A 74 -4.22 8.68 17.33
CA ILE A 74 -4.48 10.12 17.46
C ILE A 74 -3.25 10.78 16.79
N LYS A 75 -3.45 11.93 16.14
CA LYS A 75 -2.40 12.76 15.50
C LYS A 75 -1.33 13.20 16.52
N GLN A 76 -0.08 13.26 16.08
CA GLN A 76 0.84 14.29 16.59
C GLN A 76 1.75 14.79 15.44
N ALA A 77 1.55 16.05 15.08
CA ALA A 77 2.48 16.84 14.28
C ALA A 77 2.79 18.09 15.11
N ASP A 78 4.09 18.35 15.25
CA ASP A 78 4.79 19.61 15.52
C ASP A 78 3.95 20.85 15.87
N ALA A 79 3.94 21.22 17.15
CA ALA A 79 3.93 22.58 17.73
C ALA A 79 4.04 22.50 19.27
#